data_AF-A0A136L5I5-F1
#
_entry.id   AF-A0A136L5I5-F1
#
_cell.length_a   1.000
_cell.length_b   1.000
_cell.length_c   1.000
_cell.angle_alpha   90.00
_cell.angle_beta   90.00
_cell.angle_gamma   90.00
#
_symmetry.space_group_name_H-M   'P 1'
#
loop_
_entity.id
_entity.type
_entity.pdbx_description
1 polymer ?
#
loop_
_entity_poly.entity_id
_entity_poly.type
_entity_poly.pdbx_seq_one_letter_code
_entity_poly.pdbx_strand_id
1 'polypeptide(L)'
;MYTRPVYEKLRMSQITRWITIFFSQNYTFSKRLLGIFLILGGAAGFAGILMIDVLDVGREGGIGPSQRLALGGCVALILLGLSLLPLGKAPA
;
A
#
# COMPACT_ATOMS: atom_id res chain seq x y z
N MET A 1 -25.06 -7.93 44.52
CA MET A 1 -23.60 -8.08 44.36
C MET A 1 -23.32 -8.17 42.85
N TYR A 2 -23.05 -7.04 42.20
CA TYR A 2 -22.78 -6.99 40.76
C TYR A 2 -21.35 -7.50 40.51
N THR A 3 -21.23 -8.65 39.86
CA THR A 3 -19.96 -9.16 39.36
C THR A 3 -19.46 -8.22 38.26
N ARG A 4 -18.34 -7.54 38.50
CA ARG A 4 -17.69 -6.73 37.47
C ARG A 4 -17.31 -7.64 36.29
N PRO A 5 -17.56 -7.28 35.03
CA PRO A 5 -17.27 -8.18 33.93
C PRO A 5 -15.75 -8.35 33.78
N VAL A 6 -15.35 -9.58 33.47
CA VAL A 6 -13.97 -10.12 33.48
C VAL A 6 -12.98 -9.41 32.53
N TYR A 7 -13.40 -8.38 31.78
CA TYR A 7 -12.52 -7.61 30.90
C TYR A 7 -11.46 -6.78 31.65
N GLU A 8 -11.58 -6.61 32.97
CA GLU A 8 -10.68 -5.79 33.79
C GLU A 8 -9.28 -6.41 34.03
N LYS A 9 -9.03 -7.67 33.61
CA LYS A 9 -7.79 -8.41 33.94
C LYS A 9 -6.93 -8.94 32.79
N LEU A 10 -7.23 -8.66 31.52
CA LEU A 10 -6.28 -8.97 30.44
C LEU A 10 -5.34 -7.77 30.23
N ARG A 11 -4.18 -7.78 30.90
CA ARG A 11 -3.04 -6.91 30.56
C ARG A 11 -2.45 -7.39 29.24
N MET A 12 -3.12 -7.08 28.13
CA MET A 12 -2.53 -7.24 26.80
C MET A 12 -1.30 -6.35 26.70
N SER A 13 -0.23 -6.84 26.10
CA SER A 13 0.91 -5.98 25.80
C SER A 13 0.44 -4.88 24.84
N GLN A 14 1.12 -3.72 24.88
CA GLN A 14 0.82 -2.63 23.95
C GLN A 14 0.79 -3.15 22.50
N ILE A 15 1.71 -4.07 22.17
CA ILE A 15 1.84 -4.71 20.86
C ILE A 15 0.58 -5.50 20.47
N THR A 16 0.05 -6.38 21.34
CA THR A 16 -1.17 -7.13 21.01
C THR A 16 -2.35 -6.19 20.80
N ARG A 17 -2.43 -5.10 21.59
CA ARG A 17 -3.48 -4.10 21.43
C ARG A 17 -3.42 -3.39 20.08
N TRP A 18 -2.21 -2.98 19.65
CA TRP A 18 -2.01 -2.35 18.33
C TRP A 18 -2.35 -3.29 17.19
N ILE A 19 -1.93 -4.56 17.26
CA ILE A 19 -2.25 -5.58 16.24
C ILE A 19 -3.77 -5.77 16.15
N THR A 20 -4.48 -5.96 17.27
CA THR A 20 -5.93 -6.14 17.25
C THR A 20 -6.67 -4.92 16.69
N ILE A 21 -6.21 -3.70 16.97
CA ILE A 21 -6.82 -2.47 16.40
C ILE A 21 -6.59 -2.42 14.89
N PHE A 22 -5.38 -2.74 14.41
CA PHE A 22 -5.03 -2.71 12.99
C PHE A 22 -5.83 -3.75 12.17
N PHE A 23 -6.13 -4.91 12.76
CA PHE A 23 -6.96 -5.96 12.16
C PHE A 23 -8.46 -5.82 12.47
N SER A 24 -8.88 -4.80 13.21
CA SER A 24 -10.30 -4.56 13.47
C SER A 24 -10.98 -3.99 12.23
N GLN A 25 -12.17 -4.51 11.88
CA GLN A 25 -12.99 -4.08 10.73
C GLN A 25 -13.42 -2.60 10.79
N ASN A 26 -13.11 -1.89 11.88
CA ASN A 26 -13.39 -0.47 12.09
C ASN A 26 -12.23 0.44 11.68
N TYR A 27 -11.08 -0.11 11.27
CA TYR A 27 -9.94 0.69 10.85
C TYR A 27 -10.04 0.99 9.35
N THR A 28 -10.52 2.19 9.01
CA THR A 28 -10.62 2.60 7.62
C THR A 28 -9.53 3.59 7.23
N PHE A 29 -8.72 3.23 6.24
CA PHE A 29 -7.77 4.16 5.64
C PHE A 29 -8.48 5.23 4.84
N SER A 30 -7.96 6.46 4.85
CA SER A 30 -8.50 7.49 3.94
C SER A 30 -8.19 7.14 2.48
N LYS A 31 -9.12 7.38 1.57
CA LYS A 31 -8.91 7.23 0.11
C LYS A 31 -7.70 8.04 -0.36
N ARG A 32 -7.44 9.20 0.25
CA ARG A 32 -6.21 9.97 0.00
C ARG A 32 -4.94 9.21 0.37
N LEU A 33 -4.92 8.54 1.53
CA LEU A 33 -3.74 7.76 1.94
C LEU A 33 -3.56 6.53 1.04
N LEU A 34 -4.65 5.84 0.69
CA LEU A 34 -4.61 4.76 -0.29
C LEU A 34 -4.05 5.26 -1.63
N GLY A 35 -4.52 6.42 -2.11
CA GLY A 35 -4.04 7.05 -3.34
C GLY A 35 -2.55 7.35 -3.30
N ILE A 36 -2.04 7.89 -2.19
CA ILE A 36 -0.60 8.13 -1.99
C ILE A 36 0.18 6.81 -2.06
N PHE A 37 -0.29 5.74 -1.40
CA PHE A 37 0.39 4.45 -1.47
C PHE A 37 0.43 3.86 -2.87
N LEU A 38 -0.65 3.99 -3.65
CA LEU A 38 -0.68 3.54 -5.05
C LEU A 38 0.29 4.33 -5.92
N ILE A 39 0.37 5.65 -5.76
CA ILE A 39 1.32 6.51 -6.48
C ILE A 39 2.75 6.12 -6.13
N LEU A 40 3.07 6.01 -4.84
CA LEU A 40 4.42 5.65 -4.39
C LEU A 40 4.82 4.26 -4.84
N GLY A 41 3.92 3.28 -4.73
CA GLY A 41 4.16 1.91 -5.20
C GLY A 41 4.38 1.84 -6.71
N GLY A 42 3.54 2.52 -7.49
CA GLY A 42 3.70 2.60 -8.94
C GLY A 42 4.98 3.34 -9.36
N ALA A 43 5.32 4.45 -8.71
CA ALA A 43 6.55 5.20 -9.01
C ALA A 43 7.81 4.41 -8.65
N ALA A 44 7.82 3.75 -7.49
CA ALA A 44 8.93 2.89 -7.08
C ALA A 44 9.09 1.69 -8.01
N GLY A 45 7.98 1.03 -8.39
CA GLY A 45 7.99 -0.06 -9.35
C GLY A 45 8.52 0.37 -10.73
N PHE A 46 8.05 1.52 -11.23
CA PHE A 46 8.51 2.08 -12.50
C PHE A 46 10.01 2.38 -12.48
N ALA A 47 10.49 3.08 -11.44
CA ALA A 47 11.91 3.36 -11.25
C ALA A 47 12.75 2.09 -11.12
N GLY A 48 12.25 1.08 -10.38
CA GLY A 48 12.91 -0.22 -10.23
C GLY A 48 13.07 -0.96 -11.55
N ILE A 49 12.05 -0.96 -12.41
CA ILE A 49 12.13 -1.61 -13.74
C ILE A 49 13.15 -0.92 -14.63
N LEU A 50 13.16 0.42 -14.66
CA LEU A 50 14.17 1.18 -15.39
C LEU A 50 15.58 0.94 -14.84
N MET A 51 15.71 0.81 -13.51
CA MET A 51 17.00 0.54 -12.88
C MET A 51 17.53 -0.85 -13.24
N ILE A 52 16.66 -1.85 -13.36
CA ILE A 52 17.05 -3.18 -13.88
C ILE A 52 17.62 -3.05 -15.29
N ASP A 53 16.96 -2.28 -16.17
CA ASP A 53 17.42 -2.05 -17.55
C ASP A 53 18.80 -1.35 -17.59
N VAL A 54 19.02 -0.35 -16.72
CA VAL A 54 20.32 0.34 -16.59
C VAL A 54 21.42 -0.59 -16.04
N LEU A 55 21.08 -1.54 -15.17
CA LEU A 55 22.05 -2.50 -14.64
C LEU A 55 22.34 -3.64 -15.64
N ASP A 56 21.40 -3.94 -16.54
CA ASP A 56 21.51 -5.00 -17.55
C ASP A 56 22.18 -4.52 -18.86
N VAL A 57 22.89 -3.38 -18.80
CA VAL A 57 23.66 -2.79 -19.91
C VAL A 57 24.64 -3.82 -20.48
N GLY A 58 24.38 -4.26 -21.72
CA GLY A 58 25.19 -5.23 -22.45
C GLY A 58 24.41 -6.37 -23.09
N ARG A 59 23.13 -6.57 -22.76
CA ARG A 59 22.23 -7.48 -23.50
C ARG A 59 21.59 -6.74 -24.68
N GLU A 60 21.63 -7.33 -25.88
CA GLU A 60 21.04 -6.78 -27.12
C GLU A 60 19.50 -6.79 -27.16
N GLY A 61 18.84 -6.90 -26.00
CA GLY A 61 17.39 -6.84 -25.90
C GLY A 61 17.03 -5.83 -24.83
N GLY A 62 16.76 -4.58 -25.24
CA GLY A 62 16.18 -3.57 -24.35
C GLY A 62 14.83 -3.99 -23.77
N ILE A 63 14.07 -3.04 -23.21
CA ILE A 63 12.84 -3.31 -22.43
C ILE A 63 11.95 -4.43 -23.04
N GLY A 64 11.97 -5.59 -22.38
CA GLY A 64 11.29 -6.81 -22.80
C GLY A 64 9.76 -6.72 -22.68
N PRO A 65 8.99 -7.61 -23.35
CA PRO A 65 7.53 -7.56 -23.34
C PRO A 65 6.91 -7.54 -21.93
N SER A 66 7.47 -8.32 -21.01
CA SER A 66 7.02 -8.36 -19.61
C SER A 66 7.29 -7.05 -18.87
N GLN A 67 8.45 -6.43 -19.07
CA GLN A 67 8.78 -5.13 -18.49
C GLN A 67 7.87 -4.03 -19.03
N ARG A 68 7.52 -4.05 -20.33
CA ARG A 68 6.55 -3.09 -20.91
C ARG A 68 5.17 -3.19 -20.25
N LEU A 69 4.68 -4.42 -20.05
CA LEU A 69 3.42 -4.64 -19.33
C LEU A 69 3.51 -4.17 -17.88
N ALA A 70 4.63 -4.45 -17.20
CA ALA A 70 4.85 -4.02 -15.82
C ALA A 70 4.93 -2.48 -15.69
N LEU A 71 5.61 -1.80 -16.63
CA LEU A 71 5.65 -0.34 -16.71
C LEU A 71 4.25 0.24 -16.95
N GLY A 72 3.48 -0.36 -17.87
CA GLY A 72 2.07 -0.01 -18.08
C GLY A 72 1.23 -0.17 -16.81
N GLY A 73 1.42 -1.26 -16.08
CA GLY A 73 0.78 -1.50 -14.77
C GLY A 73 1.17 -0.46 -13.72
N CYS A 74 2.45 -0.06 -13.66
CA CYS A 74 2.92 1.00 -12.77
C CYS A 74 2.26 2.35 -13.09
N VAL A 75 2.14 2.70 -14.37
CA VAL A 75 1.43 3.91 -14.81
C VAL A 75 -0.05 3.83 -14.43
N ALA A 76 -0.72 2.69 -14.66
CA ALA A 76 -2.11 2.50 -14.26
C ALA A 76 -2.32 2.65 -12.75
N LEU A 77 -1.41 2.10 -11.92
CA LEU A 77 -1.42 2.27 -10.47
C LEU A 77 -1.27 3.73 -10.05
N ILE A 78 -0.37 4.49 -10.70
CA ILE A 78 -0.18 5.91 -10.44
C ILE A 78 -1.46 6.69 -10.79
N LEU A 79 -2.05 6.44 -11.96
CA LEU A 79 -3.29 7.10 -12.39
C LEU A 79 -4.46 6.77 -11.46
N LEU A 80 -4.57 5.51 -11.02
CA LEU A 80 -5.54 5.10 -10.02
C LEU A 80 -5.31 5.81 -8.69
N GLY A 81 -4.06 5.92 -8.24
CA GLY A 81 -3.75 6.65 -7.01
C GLY A 81 -4.04 8.15 -7.10
N LEU A 82 -3.73 8.78 -8.25
CA LEU A 82 -4.05 10.17 -8.53
C LEU A 82 -5.55 10.42 -8.54
N SER A 83 -6.34 9.49 -9.10
CA SER A 83 -7.80 9.61 -9.09
C SER A 83 -8.41 9.51 -7.68
N LEU A 84 -7.70 8.89 -6.73
CA LEU A 84 -8.12 8.80 -5.32
C LEU A 84 -7.75 10.02 -4.47
N LEU A 85 -6.78 10.84 -4.87
CA LEU A 85 -6.41 12.08 -4.16
C LEU A 85 -7.59 13.05 -3.94
N PRO A 86 -8.44 13.37 -4.95
CA PRO A 86 -9.57 14.27 -4.76
C PRO A 86 -10.68 13.71 -3.87
N LEU A 87 -10.76 12.39 -3.67
CA LEU A 87 -11.74 11.78 -2.76
C LEU A 87 -11.43 12.02 -1.27
N GLY A 88 -10.26 12.56 -0.96
CA GLY A 88 -9.95 13.14 0.34
C GLY A 88 -10.01 12.14 1.50
N LYS A 89 -10.65 12.55 2.60
CA LYS A 89 -10.71 11.78 3.85
C LYS A 89 -11.81 10.71 3.85
N ALA A 90 -12.50 10.51 2.73
CA ALA A 90 -13.51 9.47 2.65
C ALA A 90 -12.88 8.11 3.02
N PRO A 91 -13.59 7.27 3.79
CA PRO A 91 -13.14 5.93 4.09
C PRO A 91 -12.93 5.13 2.80
N ALA A 92 -11.76 4.51 2.63
CA ALA A 92 -11.45 3.58 1.54
C ALA A 92 -12.09 2.22 1.74
#